data_AF-A0A1E4SQ67-F1
#
_entry.id   AF-A0A1E4SQ67-F1
#
_cell.length_a   1.000
_cell.length_b   1.000
_cell.length_c   1.000
_cell.angle_alpha   90.00
_cell.angle_beta   90.00
_cell.angle_gamma   90.00
#
_symmetry.space_group_name_H-M   'P 1'
#
loop_
_entity.id
_entity.type
_entity.pdbx_description
1 polymer ?
#
loop_
_entity_poly.entity_id
_entity_poly.type
_entity_poly.pdbx_seq_one_letter_code
_entity_poly.pdbx_strand_id
1 'polypeptide(L)'
;MPKPAWRVLESYKQLCRQANRLPLDRGTISRFLALVKLEFRTGSPLKSSQIPVSRKKYNLLSQQLDSILIEEKYDEVQDLLDVIYKREPPPSWLREFNELNYTQMKGIWPQVHLIRELTKDAEVISKYNKSLELEKNEDFSMMRHFSLTSAKEGLSLVRSYSQSPDLKPMMKSVSSLYNLLLDNQSKLSRSKIQSLEVVYPTNRFALPISPHKRDRMLRDKIASVRNLLHQYKPIPKHDLQRLIDVSLGKEGAQYEINPNFYKYMIKKHRIEKQEMNIAVLRKLRQKHLVPNENNIRKWFRAYVVKQFYLDDDGQHKMSWMQNYYDIGPSSTR
;
A
#
# COMPACT_ATOMS: atom_id res chain seq x y z
N MET A 1 36.21 6.26 -7.06
CA MET A 1 36.21 7.67 -7.49
C MET A 1 34.93 8.37 -7.02
N PRO A 2 35.03 9.44 -6.20
CA PRO A 2 33.87 10.24 -5.78
C PRO A 2 33.18 10.85 -7.00
N LYS A 3 31.86 10.69 -7.11
CA LYS A 3 31.10 11.35 -8.19
C LYS A 3 30.93 12.83 -7.86
N PRO A 4 31.05 13.72 -8.84
CA PRO A 4 31.09 15.15 -8.57
C PRO A 4 29.69 15.69 -8.22
N ALA A 5 29.63 16.55 -7.21
CA ALA A 5 28.41 17.13 -6.64
C ALA A 5 27.50 17.81 -7.69
N TRP A 6 28.05 18.27 -8.83
CA TRP A 6 27.28 18.87 -9.91
C TRP A 6 26.25 17.93 -10.54
N ARG A 7 26.50 16.61 -10.56
CA ARG A 7 25.55 15.64 -11.14
C ARG A 7 24.26 15.53 -10.33
N VAL A 8 24.35 15.63 -9.00
CA VAL A 8 23.18 15.58 -8.11
C VAL A 8 22.36 16.85 -8.25
N LEU A 9 23.02 18.00 -8.40
CA LEU A 9 22.37 19.28 -8.61
C LEU A 9 21.65 19.35 -9.96
N GLU A 10 22.22 18.77 -11.02
CA GLU A 10 21.54 18.68 -12.31
C GLU A 10 20.33 17.73 -12.27
N SER A 11 20.47 16.57 -11.61
CA SER A 11 19.36 15.65 -11.37
C SER A 11 18.19 16.29 -10.60
N TYR A 12 18.50 17.07 -9.56
CA TYR A 12 17.49 17.84 -8.84
C TYR A 12 16.80 18.88 -9.74
N LYS A 13 17.57 19.65 -10.51
CA LYS A 13 17.03 20.62 -11.47
C LYS A 13 16.14 19.95 -12.52
N GLN A 14 16.53 18.77 -13.01
CA GLN A 14 15.74 18.01 -13.97
C GLN A 14 14.38 17.61 -13.40
N LEU A 15 14.34 17.04 -12.20
CA LEU A 15 13.08 16.69 -11.52
C LEU A 15 12.21 17.93 -11.31
N CYS A 16 12.79 19.04 -10.85
CA CYS A 16 12.05 20.28 -10.66
C CYS A 16 11.48 20.82 -11.98
N ARG A 17 12.21 20.70 -13.09
CA ARG A 17 11.71 21.10 -14.42
C ARG A 17 10.58 20.19 -14.90
N GLN A 18 10.69 18.88 -14.71
CA GLN A 18 9.64 17.91 -15.04
C GLN A 18 8.39 18.14 -14.17
N ALA A 19 8.57 18.30 -12.86
CA ALA A 19 7.49 18.60 -11.92
C ALA A 19 6.65 19.82 -12.34
N ASN A 20 7.33 20.91 -12.73
CA ASN A 20 6.67 22.14 -13.21
C ASN A 20 5.97 22.00 -14.57
N ARG A 21 6.06 20.84 -15.23
CA ARG A 21 5.39 20.52 -16.49
C ARG A 21 4.27 19.51 -16.31
N LEU A 22 4.02 19.01 -15.10
CA LEU A 22 3.01 18.00 -14.87
C LEU A 22 1.57 18.53 -15.01
N PRO A 23 0.63 17.67 -15.41
CA PRO A 23 -0.81 17.97 -15.44
C PRO A 23 -1.42 17.93 -14.03
N LEU A 24 -0.94 18.81 -13.14
CA LEU A 24 -1.37 18.91 -11.74
C LEU A 24 -1.75 20.35 -11.40
N ASP A 25 -2.47 20.55 -10.30
CA ASP A 25 -2.70 21.88 -9.73
C ASP A 25 -1.41 22.48 -9.16
N ARG A 26 -1.33 23.81 -9.12
CA ARG A 26 -0.16 24.53 -8.61
C ARG A 26 0.18 24.17 -7.16
N GLY A 27 -0.82 23.90 -6.32
CA GLY A 27 -0.61 23.50 -4.93
C GLY A 27 0.09 22.14 -4.83
N THR A 28 -0.35 21.15 -5.61
CA THR A 28 0.29 19.82 -5.66
C THR A 28 1.71 19.91 -6.19
N ILE A 29 1.97 20.72 -7.22
CA ILE A 29 3.33 20.94 -7.74
C ILE A 29 4.22 21.56 -6.66
N SER A 30 3.77 22.61 -5.98
CA SER A 30 4.52 23.25 -4.91
C SER A 30 4.87 22.27 -3.79
N ARG A 31 3.91 21.42 -3.40
CA ARG A 31 4.13 20.35 -2.42
C ARG A 31 5.16 19.33 -2.92
N PHE A 32 5.02 18.86 -4.16
CA PHE A 32 5.97 17.90 -4.74
C PHE A 32 7.40 18.47 -4.81
N LEU A 33 7.56 19.73 -5.19
CA LEU A 33 8.86 20.41 -5.19
C LEU A 33 9.45 20.53 -3.78
N ALA A 34 8.63 20.83 -2.77
CA ALA A 34 9.06 20.86 -1.38
C ALA A 34 9.53 19.47 -0.91
N LEU A 35 8.83 18.40 -1.32
CA LEU A 35 9.21 17.02 -1.01
C LEU A 35 10.55 16.64 -1.66
N VAL A 36 10.71 16.89 -2.95
CA VAL A 36 11.99 16.64 -3.66
C VAL A 36 13.12 17.42 -2.99
N LYS A 37 12.89 18.68 -2.61
CA LYS A 37 13.88 19.49 -1.89
C LYS A 37 14.25 18.88 -0.53
N LEU A 38 13.28 18.37 0.22
CA LEU A 38 13.53 17.72 1.51
C LEU A 38 14.34 16.44 1.33
N GLU A 39 14.00 15.59 0.36
CA GLU A 39 14.73 14.35 0.09
C GLU A 39 16.21 14.57 -0.24
N PHE A 40 16.49 15.55 -1.09
CA PHE A 40 17.85 15.89 -1.47
C PHE A 40 18.63 16.55 -0.33
N ARG A 41 17.95 17.16 0.66
CA ARG A 41 18.56 17.69 1.89
C ARG A 41 18.84 16.59 2.91
N THR A 42 17.87 15.72 3.21
CA THR A 42 18.00 14.66 4.22
C THR A 42 18.87 13.48 3.75
N GLY A 43 18.96 13.26 2.43
CA GLY A 43 19.90 12.31 1.82
C GLY A 43 21.36 12.77 1.82
N SER A 44 21.71 13.78 2.63
CA SER A 44 23.08 14.28 2.80
C SER A 44 23.50 14.18 4.27
N PRO A 45 24.17 13.09 4.69
CA PRO A 45 25.11 13.21 5.78
C PRO A 45 26.33 13.95 5.23
N LEU A 46 26.56 15.16 5.74
CA LEU A 46 27.87 15.79 5.69
C LEU A 46 28.86 14.84 6.39
N LYS A 47 29.60 14.06 5.61
CA LYS A 47 30.99 13.58 5.82
C LYS A 47 31.27 12.48 4.79
N SER A 48 32.32 12.68 3.98
CA SER A 48 32.88 11.71 3.01
C SER A 48 32.01 11.40 1.76
N SER A 49 32.39 12.01 0.63
CA SER A 49 32.47 11.47 -0.76
C SER A 49 31.37 10.60 -1.40
N GLN A 50 30.28 10.27 -0.70
CA GLN A 50 29.16 9.50 -1.20
C GLN A 50 27.88 10.22 -0.80
N ILE A 51 27.12 10.66 -1.80
CA ILE A 51 25.81 11.28 -1.61
C ILE A 51 24.79 10.13 -1.60
N PRO A 52 24.14 9.78 -0.46
CA PRO A 52 23.14 8.73 -0.43
C PRO A 52 21.76 9.28 -0.83
N VAL A 53 21.66 9.92 -2.00
CA VAL A 53 20.37 9.87 -2.70
C VAL A 53 20.25 8.44 -3.18
N SER A 54 19.24 7.71 -2.72
CA SER A 54 18.97 6.36 -3.22
C SER A 54 18.70 6.47 -4.72
N ARG A 55 19.72 6.19 -5.54
CA ARG A 55 19.68 6.29 -7.01
C ARG A 55 18.50 5.52 -7.58
N LYS A 56 18.11 4.43 -6.92
CA LYS A 56 16.92 3.64 -7.24
C LYS A 56 15.64 4.46 -7.11
N LYS A 57 15.45 5.20 -6.01
CA LYS A 57 14.29 6.08 -5.80
C LYS A 57 14.26 7.22 -6.82
N TYR A 58 15.40 7.87 -7.07
CA TYR A 58 15.49 8.91 -8.10
C TYR A 58 15.11 8.39 -9.48
N ASN A 59 15.69 7.26 -9.90
CA ASN A 59 15.42 6.68 -11.20
C ASN A 59 13.94 6.30 -11.33
N LEU A 60 13.34 5.76 -10.27
CA LEU A 60 11.93 5.39 -10.25
C LEU A 60 11.02 6.63 -10.38
N LEU A 61 11.31 7.69 -9.63
CA LEU A 61 10.58 8.96 -9.75
C LEU A 61 10.76 9.59 -11.13
N SER A 62 11.98 9.63 -11.66
CA SER A 62 12.23 10.16 -13.01
C SER A 62 11.48 9.35 -14.07
N GLN A 63 11.51 8.02 -13.99
CA GLN A 63 10.78 7.13 -14.90
C GLN A 63 9.27 7.38 -14.83
N GLN A 64 8.72 7.59 -13.62
CA GLN A 64 7.30 7.90 -13.43
C GLN A 64 6.92 9.30 -13.96
N LEU A 65 7.83 10.28 -13.90
CA LEU A 65 7.59 11.58 -14.53
C LEU A 65 7.68 11.50 -16.05
N ASP A 66 8.61 10.70 -16.57
CA ASP A 66 8.81 10.48 -18.00
C ASP A 66 7.66 9.67 -18.61
N SER A 67 7.10 8.68 -17.91
CA SER A 67 5.91 7.96 -18.38
C SER A 67 4.70 8.88 -18.53
N ILE A 68 4.51 9.82 -17.61
CA ILE A 68 3.41 10.81 -17.67
C ILE A 68 3.65 11.85 -18.77
N LEU A 69 4.87 12.41 -18.87
CA LEU A 69 5.15 13.54 -19.76
C LEU A 69 5.57 13.13 -21.18
N ILE A 70 6.39 12.09 -21.30
CA ILE A 70 6.97 11.62 -22.56
C ILE A 70 6.07 10.52 -23.15
N GLU A 71 5.73 9.50 -22.38
CA GLU A 71 4.90 8.38 -22.86
C GLU A 71 3.39 8.69 -22.82
N GLU A 72 2.99 9.83 -22.25
CA GLU A 72 1.59 10.29 -22.18
C GLU A 72 0.64 9.29 -21.48
N LYS A 73 1.18 8.51 -20.54
CA LYS A 73 0.44 7.56 -19.69
C LYS A 73 -0.18 8.28 -18.49
N TYR A 74 -1.24 9.04 -18.76
CA TYR A 74 -1.85 9.88 -17.74
C TYR A 74 -2.55 9.12 -16.60
N ASP A 75 -2.83 7.83 -16.77
CA ASP A 75 -3.39 7.00 -15.69
C ASP A 75 -2.42 6.91 -14.48
N GLU A 76 -1.11 7.03 -14.72
CA GLU A 76 -0.06 7.00 -13.68
C GLU A 76 -0.03 8.27 -12.80
N VAL A 77 -0.84 9.29 -13.13
CA VAL A 77 -1.01 10.47 -12.27
C VAL A 77 -1.52 10.07 -10.89
N GLN A 78 -2.35 9.03 -10.78
CA GLN A 78 -2.85 8.54 -9.49
C GLN A 78 -1.72 7.99 -8.62
N ASP A 79 -0.79 7.23 -9.23
CA ASP A 79 0.38 6.70 -8.54
C ASP A 79 1.31 7.83 -8.08
N LEU A 80 1.38 8.93 -8.84
CA LEU A 80 2.18 10.10 -8.47
C LEU A 80 1.55 10.84 -7.29
N LEU A 81 0.23 10.95 -7.24
CA LEU A 81 -0.48 11.52 -6.09
C LEU A 81 -0.22 10.69 -4.82
N ASP A 82 -0.15 9.36 -4.93
CA ASP A 82 0.22 8.49 -3.81
C ASP A 82 1.61 8.79 -3.27
N VAL A 83 2.59 9.01 -4.16
CA VAL A 83 3.95 9.42 -3.76
C VAL A 83 3.96 10.75 -3.02
N ILE A 84 3.10 11.69 -3.43
CA ILE A 84 3.04 13.05 -2.86
C ILE A 84 2.30 13.06 -1.51
N TYR A 85 1.21 12.30 -1.36
CA TYR A 85 0.28 12.43 -0.23
C TYR A 85 0.32 11.28 0.78
N LYS A 86 0.71 10.06 0.41
CA LYS A 86 0.73 8.88 1.32
C LYS A 86 2.07 8.66 2.03
N ARG A 87 2.88 9.72 2.15
CA ARG A 87 4.28 9.62 2.59
C ARG A 87 4.47 9.76 4.10
N GLU A 88 3.48 10.26 4.82
CA GLU A 88 3.57 10.43 6.28
C GLU A 88 4.06 9.13 6.94
N PRO A 89 4.88 9.23 8.01
CA PRO A 89 5.36 8.05 8.71
C PRO A 89 4.14 7.18 9.02
N PRO A 90 4.20 5.87 8.70
CA PRO A 90 3.08 5.00 9.00
C PRO A 90 2.78 5.12 10.50
N PRO A 91 1.50 4.99 10.90
CA PRO A 91 1.13 4.94 12.30
C PRO A 91 2.06 3.98 13.06
N SER A 92 2.46 4.32 14.29
CA SER A 92 3.40 3.52 15.09
C SER A 92 3.01 2.04 15.12
N TRP A 93 1.72 1.76 15.30
CA TRP A 93 1.16 0.41 15.31
C TRP A 93 1.41 -0.36 14.00
N LEU A 94 1.41 0.30 12.84
CA LEU A 94 1.63 -0.34 11.54
C LEU A 94 3.12 -0.68 11.34
N ARG A 95 4.02 0.16 11.86
CA ARG A 95 5.45 -0.15 11.87
C ARG A 95 5.73 -1.35 12.77
N GLU A 96 5.21 -1.33 13.99
CA GLU A 96 5.31 -2.44 14.94
C GLU A 96 4.75 -3.73 14.34
N PHE A 97 3.56 -3.65 13.73
CA PHE A 97 2.93 -4.80 13.07
C PHE A 97 3.80 -5.43 11.98
N ASN A 98 4.55 -4.62 11.21
CA ASN A 98 5.43 -5.13 10.16
C ASN A 98 6.70 -5.80 10.71
N GLU A 99 7.15 -5.39 11.89
CA GLU A 99 8.36 -5.92 12.55
C GLU A 99 8.10 -7.23 13.32
N LEU A 100 6.85 -7.51 13.69
CA LEU A 100 6.51 -8.73 14.44
C LEU A 100 6.86 -10.02 13.70
N ASN A 101 7.21 -11.05 14.46
CA ASN A 101 7.40 -12.39 13.91
C ASN A 101 6.08 -13.18 13.88
N TYR A 102 5.98 -14.16 12.98
CA TYR A 102 4.79 -15.01 12.86
C TYR A 102 4.47 -15.75 14.17
N THR A 103 5.49 -16.11 14.96
CA THR A 103 5.36 -16.80 16.25
C THR A 103 4.59 -15.95 17.27
N GLN A 104 4.83 -14.64 17.30
CA GLN A 104 4.15 -13.71 18.19
C GLN A 104 2.68 -13.50 17.77
N MET A 105 2.40 -13.59 16.46
CA MET A 105 1.04 -13.45 15.93
C MET A 105 0.20 -14.73 16.04
N LYS A 106 0.83 -15.91 16.11
CA LYS A 106 0.13 -17.21 16.09
C LYS A 106 -0.93 -17.37 17.18
N GLY A 107 -0.73 -16.79 18.37
CA GLY A 107 -1.68 -16.88 19.48
C GLY A 107 -2.86 -15.91 19.42
N ILE A 108 -2.79 -14.88 18.56
CA ILE A 108 -3.72 -13.74 18.56
C ILE A 108 -4.46 -13.62 17.23
N TRP A 109 -3.87 -14.16 16.15
CA TRP A 109 -4.48 -14.13 14.83
C TRP A 109 -5.78 -14.94 14.81
N PRO A 110 -6.88 -14.40 14.22
CA PRO A 110 -8.14 -15.11 14.17
C PRO A 110 -8.05 -16.33 13.25
N GLN A 111 -8.38 -17.50 13.78
CA GLN A 111 -8.19 -18.80 13.15
C GLN A 111 -9.50 -19.58 13.18
N VAL A 112 -9.93 -20.05 12.01
CA VAL A 112 -11.16 -20.81 11.82
C VAL A 112 -10.82 -22.20 11.29
N HIS A 113 -11.32 -23.22 11.95
CA HIS A 113 -11.22 -24.60 11.49
C HIS A 113 -12.53 -24.98 10.79
N LEU A 114 -12.50 -25.22 9.48
CA LEU A 114 -13.70 -25.39 8.66
C LEU A 114 -14.66 -26.46 9.16
N ILE A 115 -14.13 -27.52 9.80
CA ILE A 115 -14.96 -28.59 10.36
C ILE A 115 -15.97 -28.09 11.40
N ARG A 116 -15.63 -27.04 12.14
CA ARG A 116 -16.51 -26.45 13.17
C ARG A 116 -17.68 -25.69 12.56
N GLU A 117 -17.52 -25.16 11.35
CA GLU A 117 -18.57 -24.43 10.63
C GLU A 117 -19.45 -25.35 9.78
N LEU A 118 -18.85 -26.42 9.22
CA LEU A 118 -19.52 -27.28 8.24
C LEU A 118 -20.23 -28.48 8.86
N THR A 119 -19.81 -28.92 10.05
CA THR A 119 -20.31 -30.16 10.66
C THR A 119 -21.01 -29.83 11.98
N LYS A 120 -22.21 -30.38 12.20
CA LYS A 120 -22.95 -30.27 13.48
C LYS A 120 -22.77 -31.49 14.38
N ASP A 121 -22.10 -32.53 13.88
CA ASP A 121 -21.82 -33.76 14.61
C ASP A 121 -20.74 -33.54 15.68
N ALA A 122 -21.16 -33.62 16.95
CA ALA A 122 -20.31 -33.40 18.11
C ALA A 122 -19.20 -34.44 18.26
N GLU A 123 -19.40 -35.68 17.79
CA GLU A 123 -18.40 -36.74 17.93
C GLU A 123 -17.20 -36.51 17.01
N VAL A 124 -17.48 -36.10 15.77
CA VAL A 124 -16.45 -35.77 14.77
C VAL A 124 -15.64 -34.55 15.22
N ILE A 125 -16.31 -33.53 15.76
CA ILE A 125 -15.64 -32.35 16.33
C ILE A 125 -14.79 -32.73 17.55
N SER A 126 -15.28 -33.61 18.42
CA SER A 126 -14.54 -34.09 19.59
C SER A 126 -13.27 -34.85 19.18
N LYS A 127 -13.37 -35.76 18.20
CA LYS A 127 -12.21 -36.48 17.64
C LYS A 127 -11.20 -35.51 17.04
N TYR A 128 -11.66 -34.52 16.28
CA TYR A 128 -10.80 -33.49 15.70
C TYR A 128 -10.07 -32.65 16.75
N ASN A 129 -10.77 -32.20 17.79
CA ASN A 129 -10.18 -31.41 18.87
C ASN A 129 -9.17 -32.22 19.68
N LYS A 130 -9.45 -33.50 19.97
CA LYS A 130 -8.49 -34.41 20.63
C LYS A 130 -7.21 -34.55 19.81
N SER A 131 -7.31 -34.71 18.49
CA SER A 131 -6.13 -34.75 17.61
C SER A 131 -5.33 -33.43 17.63
N LEU A 132 -6.01 -32.28 17.66
CA LEU A 132 -5.34 -30.98 17.79
C LEU A 132 -4.61 -30.80 19.13
N GLU A 133 -5.17 -31.34 20.22
CA GLU A 133 -4.57 -31.27 21.55
C GLU A 133 -3.36 -32.20 21.68
N LEU A 134 -3.44 -33.42 21.12
CA LEU A 134 -2.30 -34.33 21.04
C LEU A 134 -1.12 -33.66 20.31
N GLU A 135 -1.38 -33.00 19.18
CA GLU A 135 -0.35 -32.27 18.42
C GLU A 135 0.29 -31.10 19.18
N LYS A 136 -0.41 -30.48 20.14
CA LYS A 136 0.18 -29.43 21.00
C LYS A 136 1.12 -29.99 22.06
N ASN A 137 0.88 -31.22 22.47
CA ASN A 137 1.63 -31.91 23.54
C ASN A 137 2.77 -32.79 22.99
N GLU A 138 2.75 -33.07 21.68
CA GLU A 138 3.84 -33.70 20.95
C GLU A 138 4.90 -32.67 20.52
N ASP A 139 5.59 -32.07 21.49
CA ASP A 139 6.95 -31.61 21.22
C ASP A 139 7.76 -32.87 20.89
N PHE A 140 8.23 -32.98 19.65
CA PHE A 140 9.07 -34.10 19.20
C PHE A 140 10.31 -34.19 20.10
N SER A 141 10.23 -35.05 21.10
CA SER A 141 11.36 -35.38 21.96
C SER A 141 12.07 -36.56 21.32
N MET A 142 13.27 -36.33 20.75
CA MET A 142 14.15 -37.42 20.30
C MET A 142 14.36 -38.44 21.41
N MET A 143 14.37 -38.01 22.67
CA MET A 143 14.49 -38.91 23.83
C MET A 143 13.32 -39.89 23.92
N ARG A 144 12.07 -39.45 23.69
CA ARG A 144 10.91 -40.35 23.64
C ARG A 144 10.93 -41.27 22.43
N HIS A 145 11.31 -40.75 21.25
CA HIS A 145 11.39 -41.55 20.03
C HIS A 145 12.47 -42.65 20.10
N PHE A 146 13.59 -42.40 20.79
CA PHE A 146 14.65 -43.38 21.01
C PHE A 146 14.56 -44.14 22.35
N SER A 147 13.46 -43.98 23.10
CA SER A 147 13.28 -44.59 24.44
C SER A 147 14.45 -44.33 25.41
N LEU A 148 15.10 -43.16 25.29
CA LEU A 148 16.18 -42.76 26.19
C LEU A 148 15.58 -42.18 27.47
N THR A 149 15.77 -42.87 28.60
CA THR A 149 15.44 -42.33 29.92
C THR A 149 16.31 -41.13 30.23
N SER A 150 15.70 -39.94 30.32
CA SER A 150 16.42 -38.69 30.64
C SER A 150 16.88 -38.68 32.10
N ALA A 151 18.06 -39.21 32.37
CA ALA A 151 18.73 -39.01 33.64
C ALA A 151 19.47 -37.66 33.62
N LYS A 152 18.72 -36.56 33.80
CA LYS A 152 19.15 -35.24 34.30
C LYS A 152 18.05 -34.20 34.04
N GLU A 153 17.84 -33.35 35.05
CA GLU A 153 16.98 -32.17 34.99
C GLU A 153 17.29 -31.36 33.73
N GLY A 154 16.25 -31.09 32.94
CA GLY A 154 16.39 -30.28 31.74
C GLY A 154 17.00 -28.93 32.09
N LEU A 155 18.00 -28.51 31.31
CA LEU A 155 18.60 -27.18 31.45
C LEU A 155 17.48 -26.13 31.39
N SER A 156 17.37 -25.32 32.45
CA SER A 156 16.43 -24.21 32.46
C SER A 156 16.73 -23.27 31.30
N LEU A 157 15.68 -22.82 30.62
CA LEU A 157 15.78 -21.84 29.53
C LEU A 157 16.55 -20.61 30.02
N VAL A 158 17.76 -20.40 29.48
CA VAL A 158 18.69 -19.31 29.84
C VAL A 158 18.09 -17.92 29.56
N ARG A 159 16.99 -17.85 28.80
CA ARG A 159 16.21 -16.62 28.62
C ARG A 159 14.72 -16.94 28.66
N SER A 160 14.03 -16.41 29.67
CA SER A 160 12.60 -16.20 29.58
C SER A 160 12.36 -15.18 28.47
N TYR A 161 11.83 -15.63 27.33
CA TYR A 161 11.41 -14.71 26.29
C TYR A 161 10.16 -13.97 26.79
N SER A 162 10.43 -12.82 27.41
CA SER A 162 9.64 -11.58 27.41
C SER A 162 8.14 -11.70 27.65
N GLN A 163 7.65 -10.97 28.66
CA GLN A 163 6.29 -10.44 28.69
C GLN A 163 5.90 -10.02 27.27
N SER A 164 5.01 -10.77 26.61
CA SER A 164 4.53 -10.39 25.28
C SER A 164 3.84 -9.03 25.44
N PRO A 165 4.22 -7.99 24.69
CA PRO A 165 3.48 -6.74 24.72
C PRO A 165 2.01 -7.04 24.42
N ASP A 166 1.08 -6.30 25.04
CA ASP A 166 -0.34 -6.48 24.73
C ASP A 166 -0.58 -6.10 23.26
N LEU A 167 -0.65 -7.10 22.39
CA LEU A 167 -0.86 -6.93 20.96
C LEU A 167 -2.35 -6.76 20.60
N LYS A 168 -3.26 -6.90 21.57
CA LYS A 168 -4.71 -6.71 21.36
C LYS A 168 -5.07 -5.33 20.79
N PRO A 169 -4.59 -4.18 21.32
CA PRO A 169 -4.88 -2.87 20.74
C PRO A 169 -4.42 -2.74 19.29
N MET A 170 -3.21 -3.24 18.97
CA MET A 170 -2.71 -3.23 17.60
C MET A 170 -3.58 -4.09 16.66
N MET A 171 -4.00 -5.28 17.11
CA MET A 171 -4.91 -6.14 16.34
C MET A 171 -6.30 -5.54 16.16
N LYS A 172 -6.79 -4.73 17.10
CA LYS A 172 -8.01 -3.93 16.90
C LYS A 172 -7.83 -2.90 15.79
N SER A 173 -6.71 -2.18 15.75
CA SER A 173 -6.39 -1.22 14.68
C SER A 173 -6.26 -1.90 13.32
N VAL A 174 -5.58 -3.05 13.26
CA VAL A 174 -5.49 -3.89 12.05
C VAL A 174 -6.88 -4.31 11.59
N SER A 175 -7.72 -4.82 12.50
CA SER A 175 -9.07 -5.28 12.17
C SER A 175 -9.96 -4.14 11.71
N SER A 176 -9.89 -2.97 12.35
CA SER A 176 -10.64 -1.77 11.95
C SER A 176 -10.30 -1.34 10.52
N LEU A 177 -9.00 -1.23 10.20
CA LEU A 177 -8.58 -0.87 8.85
C LEU A 177 -8.97 -1.97 7.84
N TYR A 178 -8.78 -3.24 8.20
CA TYR A 178 -9.14 -4.37 7.34
C TYR A 178 -10.64 -4.42 7.02
N ASN A 179 -11.49 -4.20 8.02
CA ASN A 179 -12.94 -4.17 7.83
C ASN A 179 -13.35 -3.01 6.93
N LEU A 180 -12.76 -1.82 7.10
CA LEU A 180 -13.00 -0.72 6.17
C LEU A 180 -12.66 -1.09 4.72
N LEU A 181 -11.55 -1.78 4.51
CA LEU A 181 -11.10 -2.22 3.20
C LEU A 181 -12.04 -3.27 2.60
N LEU A 182 -12.56 -4.19 3.41
CA LEU A 182 -13.57 -5.16 3.01
C LEU A 182 -14.89 -4.47 2.63
N ASP A 183 -15.39 -3.59 3.50
CA ASP A 183 -16.67 -2.88 3.31
C ASP A 183 -16.65 -2.01 2.05
N ASN A 184 -15.47 -1.49 1.68
CA ASN A 184 -15.28 -0.61 0.53
C ASN A 184 -14.51 -1.27 -0.62
N GLN A 185 -14.47 -2.60 -0.65
CA GLN A 185 -13.67 -3.35 -1.63
C GLN A 185 -14.02 -2.97 -3.07
N SER A 186 -15.31 -2.80 -3.39
CA SER A 186 -15.79 -2.46 -4.74
C SER A 186 -15.21 -1.14 -5.28
N LYS A 187 -14.87 -0.21 -4.39
CA LYS A 187 -14.30 1.10 -4.73
C LYS A 187 -12.77 1.06 -4.77
N LEU A 188 -12.16 0.37 -3.80
CA LEU A 188 -10.71 0.41 -3.55
C LEU A 188 -9.92 -0.59 -4.42
N SER A 189 -10.47 -1.79 -4.65
CA SER A 189 -9.76 -2.89 -5.29
C SER A 189 -10.60 -3.56 -6.37
N ARG A 190 -9.95 -3.95 -7.47
CA ARG A 190 -10.57 -4.87 -8.45
C ARG A 190 -10.49 -6.32 -8.00
N SER A 191 -9.53 -6.67 -7.15
CA SER A 191 -9.34 -8.01 -6.63
C SER A 191 -10.13 -8.22 -5.35
N LYS A 192 -10.66 -9.44 -5.18
CA LYS A 192 -11.40 -9.82 -3.97
C LYS A 192 -10.46 -9.87 -2.78
N ILE A 193 -10.70 -9.02 -1.79
CA ILE A 193 -10.01 -9.08 -0.51
C ILE A 193 -10.60 -10.27 0.25
N GLN A 194 -9.74 -11.17 0.71
CA GLN A 194 -10.17 -12.36 1.45
C GLN A 194 -10.59 -11.98 2.88
N SER A 195 -11.19 -12.87 3.66
CA SER A 195 -11.43 -12.61 5.09
C SER A 195 -10.10 -12.42 5.85
N LEU A 196 -10.10 -11.74 6.99
CA LEU A 196 -8.89 -11.58 7.82
C LEU A 196 -8.42 -12.93 8.41
N GLU A 197 -9.39 -13.80 8.65
CA GLU A 197 -9.24 -15.10 9.28
C GLU A 197 -8.41 -16.06 8.44
N VAL A 198 -7.62 -16.89 9.11
CA VAL A 198 -7.00 -18.06 8.49
C VAL A 198 -7.98 -19.21 8.58
N VAL A 199 -8.38 -19.72 7.42
CA VAL A 199 -9.32 -20.83 7.32
C VAL A 199 -8.53 -22.12 7.07
N TYR A 200 -8.58 -23.03 8.05
CA TYR A 200 -7.92 -24.33 7.95
C TYR A 200 -8.88 -25.41 7.45
N PRO A 201 -8.60 -26.04 6.29
CA PRO A 201 -9.34 -27.19 5.84
C PRO A 201 -9.00 -28.44 6.65
N THR A 202 -9.86 -29.43 6.57
CA THR A 202 -9.57 -30.79 7.03
C THR A 202 -8.80 -31.56 5.96
N ASN A 203 -8.14 -32.64 6.36
CA ASN A 203 -7.66 -33.63 5.42
C ASN A 203 -8.79 -34.56 4.94
N ARG A 204 -8.46 -35.54 4.09
CA ARG A 204 -9.41 -36.53 3.54
C ARG A 204 -10.15 -37.35 4.61
N PHE A 205 -9.61 -37.43 5.82
CA PHE A 205 -10.15 -38.20 6.94
C PHE A 205 -10.87 -37.32 7.97
N ALA A 206 -11.23 -36.08 7.62
CA ALA A 206 -11.81 -35.11 8.54
C ALA A 206 -10.91 -34.80 9.76
N LEU A 207 -9.61 -35.04 9.66
CA LEU A 207 -8.61 -34.72 10.69
C LEU A 207 -7.90 -33.40 10.37
N PRO A 208 -7.19 -32.80 11.34
CA PRO A 208 -6.40 -31.61 11.10
C PRO A 208 -5.37 -31.83 9.99
N ILE A 209 -5.14 -30.80 9.17
CA ILE A 209 -3.99 -30.76 8.27
C ILE A 209 -2.69 -30.62 9.09
N SER A 210 -1.57 -31.09 8.52
CA SER A 210 -0.30 -31.14 9.23
C SER A 210 0.11 -29.78 9.81
N PRO A 211 0.78 -29.74 10.99
CA PRO A 211 1.20 -28.50 11.63
C PRO A 211 2.00 -27.58 10.71
N HIS A 212 2.91 -28.15 9.91
CA HIS A 212 3.70 -27.38 8.93
C HIS A 212 2.84 -26.69 7.86
N LYS A 213 1.78 -27.36 7.39
CA LYS A 213 0.85 -26.75 6.42
C LYS A 213 0.04 -25.63 7.08
N ARG A 214 -0.42 -25.81 8.32
CA ARG A 214 -1.13 -24.76 9.08
C ARG A 214 -0.27 -23.53 9.30
N ASP A 215 0.96 -23.72 9.76
CA ASP A 215 1.91 -22.62 9.98
C ASP A 215 2.24 -21.90 8.67
N ARG A 216 2.39 -22.62 7.56
CA ARG A 216 2.58 -22.00 6.23
C ARG A 216 1.38 -21.15 5.83
N MET A 217 0.15 -21.67 5.96
CA MET A 217 -1.07 -20.92 5.64
C MET A 217 -1.19 -19.64 6.47
N LEU A 218 -0.85 -19.70 7.77
CA LEU A 218 -0.82 -18.54 8.64
C LEU A 218 0.22 -17.51 8.18
N ARG A 219 1.45 -17.94 7.87
CA ARG A 219 2.51 -17.04 7.38
C ARG A 219 2.11 -16.36 6.07
N ASP A 220 1.58 -17.13 5.12
CA ASP A 220 1.14 -16.61 3.83
C ASP A 220 0.00 -15.59 4.03
N LYS A 221 -0.90 -15.84 4.98
CA LYS A 221 -1.98 -14.91 5.31
C LYS A 221 -1.47 -13.61 5.93
N ILE A 222 -0.59 -13.70 6.92
CA ILE A 222 0.02 -12.52 7.56
C ILE A 222 0.78 -11.69 6.52
N ALA A 223 1.55 -12.34 5.64
CA ALA A 223 2.27 -11.65 4.57
C ALA A 223 1.32 -10.97 3.59
N SER A 224 0.22 -11.63 3.22
CA SER A 224 -0.82 -11.04 2.37
C SER A 224 -1.44 -9.79 3.01
N VAL A 225 -1.80 -9.85 4.30
CA VAL A 225 -2.36 -8.70 5.02
C VAL A 225 -1.34 -7.56 5.13
N ARG A 226 -0.06 -7.86 5.43
CA ARG A 226 1.01 -6.85 5.45
C ARG A 226 1.15 -6.12 4.11
N ASN A 227 1.16 -6.87 3.02
CA ASN A 227 1.24 -6.29 1.68
C ASN A 227 0.04 -5.38 1.39
N LEU A 228 -1.15 -5.82 1.81
CA LEU A 228 -2.38 -5.05 1.67
C LEU A 228 -2.31 -3.73 2.47
N LEU A 229 -1.93 -3.79 3.75
CA LEU A 229 -1.78 -2.60 4.60
C LEU A 229 -0.67 -1.67 4.11
N HIS A 230 0.37 -2.21 3.47
CA HIS A 230 1.41 -1.40 2.82
C HIS A 230 0.89 -0.69 1.57
N GLN A 231 0.00 -1.33 0.81
CA GLN A 231 -0.59 -0.75 -0.40
C GLN A 231 -1.63 0.33 -0.09
N TYR A 232 -2.51 0.08 0.87
CA TYR A 232 -3.60 0.97 1.23
C TYR A 232 -3.24 1.79 2.47
N LYS A 233 -2.74 3.01 2.23
CA LYS A 233 -2.40 3.97 3.29
C LYS A 233 -3.40 5.13 3.31
N PRO A 234 -3.77 5.62 4.50
CA PRO A 234 -4.62 6.79 4.62
C PRO A 234 -3.89 8.05 4.13
N ILE A 235 -4.67 9.03 3.67
CA ILE A 235 -4.21 10.39 3.37
C ILE A 235 -4.66 11.30 4.52
N PRO A 236 -3.87 12.32 4.91
CA PRO A 236 -4.31 13.30 5.88
C PRO A 236 -5.62 13.98 5.47
N LYS A 237 -6.54 14.15 6.43
CA LYS A 237 -7.88 14.74 6.18
C LYS A 237 -7.81 16.09 5.46
N HIS A 238 -6.89 16.96 5.88
CA HIS A 238 -6.67 18.28 5.27
C HIS A 238 -6.22 18.18 3.80
N ASP A 239 -5.37 17.21 3.49
CA ASP A 239 -4.85 16.99 2.14
C ASP A 239 -5.91 16.38 1.23
N LEU A 240 -6.69 15.44 1.75
CA LEU A 240 -7.82 14.87 1.04
C LEU A 240 -8.85 15.96 0.72
N GLN A 241 -9.15 16.84 1.67
CA GLN A 241 -10.06 17.98 1.46
C GLN A 241 -9.54 18.92 0.36
N ARG A 242 -8.25 19.23 0.37
CA ARG A 242 -7.63 20.05 -0.67
C ARG A 242 -7.73 19.40 -2.06
N LEU A 243 -7.50 18.09 -2.15
CA LEU A 243 -7.64 17.35 -3.41
C LEU A 243 -9.09 17.31 -3.89
N ILE A 244 -10.06 17.25 -2.98
CA ILE A 244 -11.49 17.39 -3.29
C ILE A 244 -11.75 18.76 -3.90
N ASP A 245 -11.23 19.83 -3.29
CA ASP A 245 -11.39 21.20 -3.79
C ASP A 245 -10.80 21.36 -5.22
N VAL A 246 -9.64 20.77 -5.49
CA VAL A 246 -9.07 20.68 -6.86
C VAL A 246 -10.02 19.91 -7.78
N SER A 247 -10.54 18.78 -7.35
CA SER A 247 -11.39 17.92 -8.18
C SER A 247 -12.73 18.58 -8.57
N LEU A 248 -13.23 19.47 -7.71
CA LEU A 248 -14.46 20.25 -7.89
C LEU A 248 -14.24 21.57 -8.65
N GLY A 249 -12.99 21.99 -8.84
CA GLY A 249 -12.70 23.25 -9.52
C GLY A 249 -13.01 24.48 -8.68
N LYS A 250 -12.80 24.41 -7.36
CA LYS A 250 -12.90 25.60 -6.51
C LYS A 250 -11.97 26.70 -6.99
N GLU A 251 -12.41 27.94 -6.85
CA GLU A 251 -11.64 29.12 -7.21
C GLU A 251 -10.42 29.29 -6.28
N GLY A 252 -9.30 29.70 -6.87
CA GLY A 252 -8.06 29.98 -6.15
C GLY A 252 -6.82 29.51 -6.89
N ALA A 253 -5.75 30.30 -6.83
CA ALA A 253 -4.52 30.05 -7.57
C ALA A 253 -3.88 28.69 -7.26
N GLN A 254 -4.08 28.14 -6.05
CA GLN A 254 -3.59 26.81 -5.68
C GLN A 254 -4.34 25.65 -6.36
N TYR A 255 -5.59 25.86 -6.79
CA TYR A 255 -6.46 24.85 -7.39
C TYR A 255 -6.48 24.93 -8.93
N GLU A 256 -5.85 25.95 -9.50
CA GLU A 256 -5.64 26.11 -10.93
C GLU A 256 -4.70 25.03 -11.46
N ILE A 257 -5.12 24.40 -12.56
CA ILE A 257 -4.27 23.46 -13.29
C ILE A 257 -3.10 24.22 -13.92
N ASN A 258 -1.92 23.63 -13.81
CA ASN A 258 -0.68 24.22 -14.26
C ASN A 258 -0.69 24.59 -15.76
N PRO A 259 -0.60 25.88 -16.12
CA PRO A 259 -0.60 26.30 -17.52
C PRO A 259 0.67 25.87 -18.28
N ASN A 260 1.76 25.59 -17.57
CA ASN A 260 3.01 25.16 -18.19
C ASN A 260 2.93 23.74 -18.76
N PHE A 261 2.01 22.90 -18.26
CA PHE A 261 1.74 21.60 -18.85
C PHE A 261 1.29 21.74 -20.30
N TYR A 262 0.27 22.56 -20.56
CA TYR A 262 -0.24 22.77 -21.93
C TYR A 262 0.83 23.36 -22.85
N LYS A 263 1.56 24.38 -22.37
CA LYS A 263 2.67 24.98 -23.14
C LYS A 263 3.74 23.94 -23.51
N TYR A 264 4.07 23.07 -22.57
CA TYR A 264 5.03 21.99 -22.80
C TYR A 264 4.51 20.97 -23.82
N MET A 265 3.27 20.49 -23.67
CA MET A 265 2.68 19.50 -24.58
C MET A 265 2.54 20.03 -26.00
N ILE A 266 2.09 21.29 -26.17
CA ILE A 266 2.00 21.94 -27.49
C ILE A 266 3.38 22.01 -28.15
N LYS A 267 4.41 22.42 -27.39
CA LYS A 267 5.78 22.48 -27.92
C LYS A 267 6.31 21.10 -28.28
N LYS A 268 6.10 20.10 -27.43
CA LYS A 268 6.49 18.71 -27.66
C LYS A 268 5.86 18.18 -28.95
N HIS A 269 4.53 18.28 -29.08
CA HIS A 269 3.80 17.82 -30.26
C HIS A 269 4.20 18.57 -31.54
N ARG A 270 4.64 19.83 -31.46
CA ARG A 270 5.17 20.57 -32.59
C ARG A 270 6.52 20.00 -33.05
N ILE A 271 7.44 19.74 -32.11
CA ILE A 271 8.77 19.17 -32.41
C ILE A 271 8.61 17.77 -33.00
N GLU A 272 7.79 16.92 -32.40
CA GLU A 272 7.53 15.57 -32.91
C GLU A 272 6.93 15.58 -34.32
N LYS A 273 6.08 16.56 -34.65
CA LYS A 273 5.54 16.75 -36.00
C LYS A 273 6.63 17.10 -37.03
N GLN A 274 7.71 17.75 -36.60
CA GLN A 274 8.83 18.14 -37.46
C GLN A 274 9.85 17.00 -37.61
N GLU A 275 10.07 16.22 -36.55
CA GLU A 275 11.14 15.22 -36.49
C GLU A 275 10.69 13.79 -36.84
N MET A 276 9.41 13.45 -36.64
CA MET A 276 8.92 12.07 -36.82
C MET A 276 8.14 11.88 -38.11
N ASN A 277 8.20 10.65 -38.64
CA ASN A 277 7.39 10.23 -39.77
C ASN A 277 5.88 10.28 -39.44
N ILE A 278 5.09 10.84 -40.35
CA ILE A 278 3.63 11.04 -40.26
C ILE A 278 2.89 9.73 -39.91
N ALA A 279 3.34 8.58 -40.42
CA ALA A 279 2.71 7.29 -40.13
C ALA A 279 2.89 6.84 -38.66
N VAL A 280 4.07 7.10 -38.09
CA VAL A 280 4.37 6.82 -36.68
C VAL A 280 3.57 7.76 -35.77
N LEU A 281 3.51 9.04 -36.14
CA LEU A 281 2.72 10.05 -35.43
C LEU A 281 1.24 9.72 -35.38
N ARG A 282 0.64 9.23 -36.48
CA ARG A 282 -0.77 8.82 -36.48
C ARG A 282 -1.06 7.66 -35.52
N LYS A 283 -0.16 6.66 -35.44
CA LYS A 283 -0.30 5.53 -34.51
C LYS A 283 -0.15 5.95 -33.04
N LEU A 284 0.79 6.86 -32.75
CA LEU A 284 0.98 7.41 -31.40
C LEU A 284 -0.21 8.31 -30.99
N ARG A 285 -0.68 9.18 -31.89
CA ARG A 285 -1.73 10.18 -31.59
C ARG A 285 -3.16 9.66 -31.58
N GLN A 286 -3.48 8.58 -32.30
CA GLN A 286 -4.79 7.93 -32.15
C GLN A 286 -5.08 7.50 -30.71
N LYS A 287 -4.06 7.44 -29.85
CA LYS A 287 -4.17 7.00 -28.45
C LYS A 287 -4.08 8.12 -27.42
N HIS A 288 -3.48 9.28 -27.72
CA HIS A 288 -3.18 10.30 -26.71
C HIS A 288 -3.51 11.73 -27.18
N LEU A 289 -4.69 12.22 -26.77
CA LEU A 289 -5.05 13.65 -26.85
C LEU A 289 -4.45 14.39 -25.65
N VAL A 290 -4.04 15.64 -25.84
CA VAL A 290 -3.64 16.48 -24.70
C VAL A 290 -4.86 16.67 -23.80
N PRO A 291 -4.81 16.21 -22.54
CA PRO A 291 -5.92 16.23 -21.62
C PRO A 291 -6.27 17.68 -21.30
N ASN A 292 -7.55 18.04 -21.37
CA ASN A 292 -8.00 19.35 -20.91
C ASN A 292 -8.13 19.38 -19.39
N GLU A 293 -8.47 20.55 -18.86
CA GLU A 293 -8.64 20.75 -17.42
C GLU A 293 -9.71 19.83 -16.81
N ASN A 294 -10.80 19.56 -17.54
CA ASN A 294 -11.85 18.65 -17.08
C ASN A 294 -11.36 17.19 -17.02
N ASN A 295 -10.53 16.76 -17.96
CA ASN A 295 -9.88 15.44 -17.94
C ASN A 295 -8.96 15.32 -16.71
N ILE A 296 -8.15 16.35 -16.44
CA ILE A 296 -7.24 16.37 -15.29
C ILE A 296 -8.04 16.31 -13.99
N ARG A 297 -9.06 17.17 -13.83
CA ARG A 297 -9.94 17.15 -12.67
C ARG A 297 -10.67 15.81 -12.52
N LYS A 298 -11.03 15.13 -13.61
CA LYS A 298 -11.59 13.77 -13.57
C LYS A 298 -10.61 12.76 -12.95
N TRP A 299 -9.30 12.87 -13.20
CA TRP A 299 -8.30 12.02 -12.53
C TRP A 299 -8.22 12.29 -11.04
N PHE A 300 -8.27 13.56 -10.63
CA PHE A 300 -8.35 13.91 -9.20
C PHE A 300 -9.61 13.32 -8.55
N ARG A 301 -10.79 13.42 -9.19
CA ARG A 301 -12.02 12.80 -8.67
C ARG A 301 -11.87 11.29 -8.52
N ALA A 302 -11.42 10.61 -9.58
CA ALA A 302 -11.23 9.17 -9.58
C ALA A 302 -10.21 8.71 -8.52
N TYR A 303 -9.19 9.53 -8.26
CA TYR A 303 -8.22 9.31 -7.20
C TYR A 303 -8.89 9.45 -5.82
N VAL A 304 -9.49 10.60 -5.55
CA VAL A 304 -10.06 11.00 -4.26
C VAL A 304 -11.16 10.06 -3.78
N VAL A 305 -12.02 9.57 -4.67
CA VAL A 305 -13.10 8.61 -4.34
C VAL A 305 -12.55 7.29 -3.81
N LYS A 306 -11.31 6.94 -4.16
CA LYS A 306 -10.62 5.72 -3.71
C LYS A 306 -9.70 5.97 -2.52
N GLN A 307 -9.78 7.13 -1.87
CA GLN A 307 -8.97 7.43 -0.69
C GLN A 307 -9.80 7.35 0.59
N PHE A 308 -9.10 7.15 1.68
CA PHE A 308 -9.62 7.21 3.04
C PHE A 308 -8.63 7.98 3.91
N TYR A 309 -9.10 8.45 5.05
CA TYR A 309 -8.32 9.23 6.00
C TYR A 309 -8.52 8.68 7.42
N LEU A 310 -7.61 9.05 8.31
CA LEU A 310 -7.77 8.85 9.74
C LEU A 310 -8.42 10.11 10.33
N ASP A 311 -9.57 9.96 10.97
CA ASP A 311 -10.26 11.06 11.63
C ASP A 311 -9.59 11.44 12.96
N ASP A 312 -10.01 12.56 13.53
CA ASP A 312 -9.47 13.08 14.79
C ASP A 312 -9.68 12.09 15.97
N ASP A 313 -10.74 11.26 15.88
CA ASP A 313 -11.05 10.18 16.82
C ASP A 313 -10.23 8.89 16.59
N GLY A 314 -9.27 8.89 15.65
CA GLY A 314 -8.47 7.72 15.30
C GLY A 314 -9.22 6.64 14.51
N GLN A 315 -10.40 6.95 13.98
CA GLN A 315 -11.18 6.05 13.14
C GLN A 315 -10.87 6.26 11.66
N HIS A 316 -10.74 5.18 10.90
CA HIS A 316 -10.58 5.27 9.45
C HIS A 316 -11.93 5.57 8.79
N LYS A 317 -11.99 6.57 7.92
CA LYS A 317 -13.19 6.97 7.19
C LYS A 317 -12.88 7.14 5.70
N MET A 318 -13.79 6.66 4.85
CA MET A 318 -13.69 6.87 3.41
C MET A 318 -13.84 8.35 3.06
N SER A 319 -13.28 8.73 1.90
CA SER A 319 -13.57 10.03 1.31
C SER A 319 -15.08 10.24 1.18
N TRP A 320 -15.54 11.38 1.68
CA TRP A 320 -16.93 11.82 1.58
C TRP A 320 -17.34 12.16 0.15
N MET A 321 -16.38 12.33 -0.76
CA MET A 321 -16.66 12.53 -2.17
C MET A 321 -17.21 11.23 -2.77
N GLN A 322 -18.46 11.29 -3.22
CA GLN A 322 -19.06 10.24 -4.04
C GLN A 322 -18.84 10.58 -5.52
N ASN A 323 -18.60 9.56 -6.35
CA ASN A 323 -18.62 9.75 -7.81
C ASN A 323 -20.04 10.16 -8.20
N TYR A 324 -20.24 11.42 -8.58
CA TYR A 324 -21.52 11.90 -9.14
C TYR A 324 -22.02 11.07 -10.33
N TYR A 325 -21.13 10.32 -11.00
CA TYR A 325 -21.45 9.46 -12.15
C TYR A 325 -21.74 7.99 -11.77
N ASP A 326 -21.50 7.57 -10.53
CA ASP A 326 -21.86 6.22 -10.05
C ASP A 326 -23.29 6.19 -9.47
N ILE A 327 -23.92 7.36 -9.30
CA ILE A 327 -25.36 7.48 -9.03
C ILE A 327 -26.09 7.34 -10.37
N GLY A 328 -26.18 6.11 -10.86
CA GLY A 328 -27.21 5.78 -11.83
C GLY A 328 -28.60 6.07 -11.24
N PRO A 329 -29.63 6.26 -12.08
CA PRO A 329 -31.00 6.52 -11.63
C PRO A 329 -31.58 5.27 -10.96
N SER A 330 -31.20 5.02 -9.71
CA SER A 330 -31.74 3.95 -8.88
C SER A 330 -31.55 4.27 -7.40
N SER A 331 -32.08 5.42 -6.98
CA SER A 331 -32.45 5.64 -5.57
C SER A 331 -33.59 6.66 -5.48
N THR A 332 -34.68 6.36 -6.19
CA THR A 332 -36.02 6.73 -5.76
C THR A 332 -36.81 5.45 -5.63
N ARG A 333 -36.84 4.91 -4.41
CA ARG A 333 -37.92 4.13 -3.82
C ARG A 333 -37.64 3.93 -2.34
#